data_AF-A0A177N687-F1
#
_entry.id   AF-A0A177N687-F1
#
_cell.length_a   1.000
_cell.length_b   1.000
_cell.length_c   1.000
_cell.angle_alpha   90.00
_cell.angle_beta   90.00
_cell.angle_gamma   90.00
#
_symmetry.space_group_name_H-M   'P 1'
#
loop_
_entity.id
_entity.type
_entity.pdbx_description
1 polymer ?
#
loop_
_entity_poly.entity_id
_entity_poly.type
_entity_poly.pdbx_seq_one_letter_code
_entity_poly.pdbx_strand_id
1 'polypeptide(L)'
;MIEPVALSDFFLSFFTAALIILLATLYAALFAWGKASGRRSLGIAAWLCYLVLLVCVAIFSYVNHFSGYWLALSLLMALGYGWMPRFIWRLCAATHQPDHHHPHQPGGHHD
;
A
#
# COMPACT_ATOMS: atom_id res chain seq x y z
N MET A 1 4.17 -27.76 -32.08
CA MET A 1 4.49 -26.36 -32.41
C MET A 1 4.44 -25.59 -31.11
N ILE A 2 5.59 -25.17 -30.58
CA ILE A 2 5.64 -24.26 -29.42
C ILE A 2 5.38 -22.88 -30.00
N GLU A 3 4.17 -22.36 -29.79
CA GLU A 3 3.82 -21.02 -30.24
C GLU A 3 4.62 -20.02 -29.38
N PRO A 4 5.54 -19.22 -29.97
CA PRO A 4 6.42 -18.31 -29.22
C PRO A 4 5.68 -17.20 -28.46
N VAL A 5 4.37 -17.03 -28.72
CA VAL A 5 3.50 -16.11 -28.00
C VAL A 5 3.30 -16.51 -26.53
N ALA A 6 3.16 -17.81 -26.24
CA ALA A 6 2.83 -18.26 -24.88
C ALA A 6 3.96 -18.02 -23.84
N LEU A 7 5.21 -18.08 -24.27
CA LEU A 7 6.37 -17.84 -23.38
C LEU A 7 6.56 -16.35 -23.08
N SER A 8 6.30 -15.50 -24.08
CA SER A 8 6.42 -14.04 -23.93
C SER A 8 5.38 -13.49 -22.95
N ASP A 9 4.13 -13.95 -23.05
CA ASP A 9 3.06 -13.57 -22.12
C ASP A 9 3.36 -14.03 -20.69
N PHE A 10 3.95 -15.22 -20.52
CA PHE A 10 4.36 -15.72 -19.21
C PHE A 10 5.42 -14.81 -18.55
N PHE A 11 6.49 -14.46 -19.28
CA PHE A 11 7.50 -13.56 -18.75
C PHE A 11 6.93 -12.18 -18.45
N LEU A 12 6.10 -11.64 -19.34
CA LEU A 12 5.52 -10.32 -19.16
C LEU A 12 4.61 -10.28 -17.93
N SER A 13 3.80 -11.33 -17.71
CA SER A 13 3.03 -11.52 -16.48
C SER A 13 3.92 -11.59 -15.25
N PHE A 14 4.97 -12.40 -15.27
CA PHE A 14 5.87 -12.55 -14.14
C PHE A 14 6.57 -11.24 -13.77
N PHE A 15 7.15 -10.55 -14.76
CA PHE A 15 7.82 -9.27 -14.55
C PHE A 15 6.86 -8.19 -14.06
N THR A 16 5.64 -8.15 -14.62
CA THR A 16 4.64 -7.16 -14.19
C THR A 16 4.15 -7.46 -12.77
N ALA A 17 3.93 -8.72 -12.41
CA ALA A 17 3.59 -9.12 -11.05
C ALA A 17 4.71 -8.77 -10.06
N ALA A 18 5.97 -9.05 -10.40
CA ALA A 18 7.12 -8.69 -9.59
C ALA A 18 7.25 -7.16 -9.42
N LEU A 19 7.04 -6.40 -10.49
CA LEU A 19 7.00 -4.93 -10.46
C LEU A 19 5.88 -4.41 -9.57
N ILE A 20 4.68 -5.00 -9.60
CA ILE A 20 3.57 -4.62 -8.74
C ILE A 20 3.96 -4.76 -7.27
N ILE A 21 4.55 -5.91 -6.88
CA ILE A 21 4.98 -6.14 -5.49
C ILE A 21 6.12 -5.18 -5.10
N LEU A 22 7.09 -4.98 -5.97
CA LEU A 22 8.22 -4.08 -5.74
C LEU A 22 7.74 -2.62 -5.59
N LEU A 23 6.83 -2.17 -6.45
CA LEU A 23 6.22 -0.84 -6.35
C LEU A 23 5.34 -0.70 -5.11
N ALA A 24 4.61 -1.75 -4.72
CA ALA A 24 3.76 -1.73 -3.54
C ALA A 24 4.59 -1.57 -2.25
N THR A 25 5.66 -2.35 -2.13
CA THR A 25 6.59 -2.28 -1.00
C THR A 25 7.37 -0.98 -0.98
N LEU A 26 7.85 -0.52 -2.14
CA LEU A 26 8.54 0.77 -2.27
C LEU A 26 7.62 1.93 -1.89
N TYR A 27 6.36 1.91 -2.35
CA TYR A 27 5.35 2.89 -1.95
C TYR A 27 5.11 2.90 -0.44
N ALA A 28 4.95 1.72 0.19
CA ALA A 28 4.75 1.61 1.63
C ALA A 28 5.98 2.14 2.41
N ALA A 29 7.19 1.81 1.94
CA ALA A 29 8.44 2.28 2.52
C ALA A 29 8.59 3.80 2.40
N LEU A 30 8.34 4.38 1.22
CA LEU A 30 8.38 5.84 1.02
C LEU A 30 7.32 6.55 1.86
N PHE A 31 6.13 5.97 2.00
CA PHE A 31 5.07 6.53 2.83
C PHE A 31 5.47 6.54 4.31
N ALA A 32 5.96 5.43 4.83
CA ALA A 32 6.44 5.32 6.21
C ALA A 32 7.61 6.28 6.47
N TRP A 33 8.58 6.32 5.56
CA TRP A 33 9.76 7.21 5.66
C TRP A 33 9.38 8.68 5.55
N GLY A 34 8.45 9.03 4.64
CA GLY A 34 7.95 10.39 4.50
C GLY A 34 7.20 10.86 5.75
N LYS A 35 6.49 9.95 6.42
CA LYS A 35 5.79 10.27 7.66
C LYS A 35 6.72 10.37 8.87
N ALA A 36 7.77 9.54 8.93
CA ALA A 36 8.81 9.63 9.94
C ALA A 36 9.69 10.88 9.78
N SER A 37 10.01 11.29 8.55
CA SER A 37 10.93 12.39 8.26
C SER A 37 10.26 13.77 8.20
N GLY A 38 8.91 13.86 8.18
CA GLY A 38 8.16 15.12 8.11
C GLY A 38 8.30 15.89 6.78
N ARG A 39 9.02 15.34 5.80
CA ARG A 39 9.29 15.95 4.50
C ARG A 39 8.15 15.70 3.52
N ARG A 40 7.40 16.77 3.16
CA ARG A 40 6.30 16.73 2.16
C ARG A 40 6.72 16.17 0.79
N SER A 41 7.98 16.33 0.38
CA SER A 41 8.49 15.82 -0.90
C SER A 41 8.39 14.30 -1.03
N LEU A 42 8.62 13.55 0.06
CA LEU A 42 8.49 12.09 0.06
C LEU A 42 7.02 11.65 -0.05
N GLY A 43 6.08 12.47 0.43
CA GLY A 43 4.64 12.23 0.24
C GLY A 43 4.21 12.33 -1.23
N ILE A 44 4.80 13.26 -1.98
CA ILE A 44 4.56 13.42 -3.43
C ILE A 44 5.17 12.24 -4.19
N ALA A 45 6.40 11.84 -3.85
CA ALA A 45 7.07 10.68 -4.44
C ALA A 45 6.30 9.36 -4.18
N ALA A 46 5.72 9.20 -2.99
CA ALA A 46 4.84 8.06 -2.70
C ALA A 46 3.58 8.08 -3.58
N TRP A 47 2.97 9.24 -3.79
CA TRP A 47 1.81 9.36 -4.68
C TRP A 47 2.14 9.03 -6.14
N LEU A 48 3.33 9.43 -6.61
CA LEU A 48 3.84 9.04 -7.93
C LEU A 48 4.05 7.53 -8.04
N CYS A 49 4.69 6.88 -7.06
CA CYS A 49 4.83 5.42 -7.04
C CYS A 49 3.47 4.71 -7.06
N TYR A 50 2.47 5.24 -6.36
CA TYR A 50 1.13 4.68 -6.37
C TYR A 50 0.45 4.78 -7.75
N LEU A 51 0.67 5.89 -8.46
CA LEU A 51 0.17 6.07 -9.82
C LEU A 51 0.83 5.07 -10.79
N VAL A 52 2.15 4.88 -10.68
CA VAL A 52 2.89 3.87 -11.46
C VAL A 52 2.42 2.44 -11.15
N LEU A 53 2.08 2.15 -9.89
CA LEU A 53 1.52 0.86 -9.50
C LEU A 53 0.17 0.60 -10.17
N LEU A 54 -0.72 1.60 -10.22
CA LEU A 54 -2.01 1.47 -10.94
C LEU A 54 -1.80 1.17 -12.43
N VAL A 55 -0.83 1.83 -13.06
CA VAL A 55 -0.48 1.58 -14.47
C VAL A 55 0.04 0.14 -14.64
N CYS A 56 0.91 -0.35 -13.75
CA CYS A 56 1.39 -1.73 -13.80
C CYS A 56 0.26 -2.76 -13.62
N VAL A 57 -0.67 -2.53 -12.68
CA VAL A 57 -1.82 -3.42 -12.49
C VAL A 57 -2.73 -3.42 -13.71
N ALA A 58 -2.95 -2.27 -14.35
CA ALA A 58 -3.72 -2.17 -15.59
C ALA A 58 -3.06 -2.98 -16.73
N ILE A 59 -1.75 -2.85 -16.89
CA ILE A 59 -0.98 -3.62 -17.89
C ILE A 59 -1.04 -5.11 -17.56
N PHE A 60 -0.85 -5.51 -16.30
CA PHE A 60 -0.94 -6.90 -15.88
C PHE A 60 -2.31 -7.51 -16.19
N SER A 61 -3.37 -6.76 -15.88
CA SER A 61 -4.74 -7.22 -16.12
C SER A 61 -5.06 -7.34 -17.61
N TYR A 62 -4.53 -6.44 -18.42
CA TYR A 62 -4.66 -6.49 -19.88
C TYR A 62 -3.94 -7.72 -20.46
N VAL A 63 -2.69 -7.96 -20.04
CA VAL A 63 -1.85 -9.08 -20.50
C VAL A 63 -2.41 -10.43 -20.09
N ASN A 64 -3.00 -10.54 -18.89
CA ASN A 64 -3.64 -11.77 -18.43
C ASN A 64 -5.07 -11.98 -18.96
N HIS A 65 -5.55 -11.09 -19.84
CA HIS A 65 -6.94 -11.14 -20.34
C HIS A 65 -7.98 -11.21 -19.22
N PHE A 66 -7.74 -10.56 -18.08
CA PHE A 66 -8.70 -10.53 -16.99
C PHE A 66 -9.92 -9.69 -17.41
N SER A 67 -11.00 -10.38 -17.79
CA SER A 67 -12.27 -9.79 -18.20
C SER A 67 -13.31 -9.84 -17.08
N GLY A 68 -14.13 -8.79 -16.98
CA GLY A 68 -15.26 -8.72 -16.05
C GLY A 68 -14.84 -8.64 -14.57
N TYR A 69 -15.30 -9.60 -13.76
CA TYR A 69 -15.09 -9.62 -12.32
C TYR A 69 -13.61 -9.67 -11.90
N TRP A 70 -12.75 -10.27 -12.73
CA TRP A 70 -11.32 -10.38 -12.43
C TRP A 70 -10.59 -9.03 -12.54
N LEU A 71 -10.95 -8.19 -13.51
CA LEU A 71 -10.44 -6.81 -13.60
C LEU A 71 -10.84 -6.00 -12.37
N ALA A 72 -12.12 -6.10 -11.97
CA ALA A 72 -12.63 -5.42 -10.79
C ALA A 72 -11.90 -5.87 -9.52
N LEU A 73 -11.62 -7.18 -9.39
CA LEU A 73 -10.85 -7.71 -8.27
C LEU A 73 -9.40 -7.20 -8.26
N SER A 74 -8.72 -7.17 -9.40
CA SER A 74 -7.35 -6.62 -9.51
C SER A 74 -7.30 -5.13 -9.17
N LEU A 75 -8.27 -4.34 -9.64
CA LEU A 75 -8.41 -2.93 -9.28
C LEU A 75 -8.69 -2.74 -7.79
N LEU A 76 -9.57 -3.54 -7.21
CA LEU A 76 -9.87 -3.51 -5.78
C LEU A 76 -8.62 -3.84 -4.95
N MET A 77 -7.82 -4.80 -5.41
CA MET A 77 -6.55 -5.15 -4.77
C MET A 77 -5.55 -4.00 -4.80
N ALA A 78 -5.41 -3.33 -5.96
CA ALA A 78 -4.54 -2.16 -6.11
C ALA A 78 -4.98 -0.99 -5.22
N LEU A 79 -6.29 -0.75 -5.14
CA LEU A 79 -6.89 0.24 -4.24
C LEU A 79 -6.60 -0.09 -2.78
N GLY A 80 -6.69 -1.37 -2.41
CA GLY A 80 -6.33 -1.88 -1.09
C GLY A 80 -4.89 -1.55 -0.70
N TYR A 81 -3.93 -1.74 -1.61
CA TYR A 81 -2.53 -1.38 -1.36
C TYR A 81 -2.32 0.12 -1.11
N GLY A 82 -3.14 0.99 -1.71
CA GLY A 82 -3.06 2.44 -1.47
C GLY A 82 -3.48 2.83 -0.06
N TRP A 83 -4.48 2.13 0.47
CA TRP A 83 -5.06 2.39 1.79
C TRP A 83 -4.32 1.70 2.93
N MET A 84 -3.76 0.53 2.69
CA MET A 84 -3.12 -0.31 3.71
C MET A 84 -2.06 0.44 4.55
N PRO A 85 -1.08 1.18 3.97
CA PRO A 85 -0.10 1.91 4.77
C PRO A 85 -0.71 3.01 5.64
N ARG A 86 -1.81 3.63 5.19
CA ARG A 86 -2.51 4.68 5.93
C ARG A 86 -3.30 4.12 7.10
N PHE A 87 -3.95 2.97 6.91
CA PHE A 87 -4.65 2.26 7.98
C PHE A 87 -3.69 1.75 9.04
N ILE A 88 -2.60 1.09 8.64
CA ILE A 88 -1.57 0.60 9.58
C ILE A 88 -1.02 1.75 10.42
N TRP A 89 -0.67 2.88 9.79
CA TRP A 89 -0.19 4.05 10.53
C TRP A 89 -1.22 4.61 11.52
N ARG A 90 -2.50 4.68 11.11
CA ARG A 90 -3.59 5.15 11.99
C ARG A 90 -3.78 4.22 13.19
N LEU A 91 -3.72 2.90 12.97
CA LEU A 91 -3.80 1.90 14.03
C LEU A 91 -2.62 2.03 15.00
N CYS A 92 -1.39 2.12 14.49
CA CYS A 92 -0.19 2.30 15.32
C CYS A 92 -0.21 3.61 16.13
N ALA A 93 -0.77 4.69 15.56
CA ALA A 93 -0.89 5.97 16.26
C ALA A 93 -2.00 5.96 17.31
N ALA A 94 -3.11 5.27 17.05
CA ALA A 94 -4.22 5.15 17.99
C ALA A 94 -3.83 4.36 19.24
N THR A 95 -3.02 3.30 19.09
CA THR A 95 -2.53 2.50 20.24
C THR A 95 -1.43 3.19 21.06
N HIS A 96 -0.78 4.23 20.53
CA HIS A 96 0.21 5.03 21.26
C HIS A 96 -0.40 6.26 21.95
N GLN A 97 -1.70 6.52 21.81
CA GLN A 97 -2.33 7.49 22.72
C GLN A 97 -2.30 6.85 24.10
N PRO A 98 -1.55 7.45 25.06
CA PRO A 98 -1.57 6.94 26.41
C PRO A 98 -3.01 7.02 26.87
N ASP A 99 -3.60 5.87 27.20
CA ASP A 99 -4.85 5.83 27.95
C ASP A 99 -4.68 6.84 29.07
N HIS A 100 -5.49 7.91 29.02
CA HIS A 100 -5.60 8.87 30.10
C HIS A 100 -6.24 8.13 31.28
N HIS A 101 -5.49 7.23 31.90
CA HIS A 101 -5.77 6.72 33.22
C HIS A 101 -5.78 7.93 34.13
N HIS A 102 -7.01 8.32 34.49
CA HIS A 102 -7.30 9.28 35.52
C HIS A 102 -6.30 9.11 36.67
N PRO A 103 -5.45 10.10 36.97
CA PRO A 103 -4.68 10.05 38.20
C PRO A 103 -5.69 9.99 39.34
N HIS A 104 -5.62 8.91 40.12
CA HIS A 104 -6.33 8.80 41.38
C HIS A 104 -6.01 10.06 42.18
N GLN A 105 -7.06 10.86 42.41
CA GLN A 105 -7.05 12.00 43.30
C GLN A 105 -6.58 11.52 44.67
N PRO A 106 -5.40 11.94 45.17
CA PRO A 106 -4.98 11.58 46.51
C PRO A 106 -5.93 12.32 47.45
N GLY A 107 -6.70 11.53 48.22
CA GLY A 107 -7.64 12.04 49.21
C GLY A 107 -6.98 13.09 50.07
N GLY A 108 -7.63 14.24 50.18
CA GLY A 108 -7.19 15.37 50.97
C GLY A 108 -6.92 14.93 52.40
N HIS A 109 -5.73 15.31 52.88
CA HIS A 109 -5.45 15.42 54.30
C HIS A 109 -6.47 16.41 54.88
N HIS A 110 -7.40 15.91 55.68
CA HIS A 110 -8.22 16.71 56.57
C HIS A 110 -7.77 16.36 57.98
N ASP A 111 -7.51 17.44 58.71
CA ASP A 111 -6.92 17.54 60.05
C ASP A 111 -7.70 16.78 61.15
#